data_AF-B0TMM0-F1
#
_entry.id   AF-B0TMM0-F1
#
_cell.length_a   1.000
_cell.length_b   1.000
_cell.length_c   1.000
_cell.angle_alpha   90.00
_cell.angle_beta   90.00
_cell.angle_gamma   90.00
#
_symmetry.space_group_name_H-M   'P 1'
#
loop_
_entity.id
_entity.type
_entity.pdbx_description
1 polymer ?
#
loop_
_entity_poly.entity_id
_entity_poly.type
_entity_poly.pdbx_seq_one_letter_code
_entity_poly.pdbx_strand_id
1 'polypeptide(L)'
;MGKWFKSGSPWIWMTSGAVSVCLISVLGLLLLIAWRGLSYFWPADIYQWEMKNQQGERYTLIGEIYDKEEVPTERLLDAGHKFDTEVGENITRYLVKTGNREFVGLDFRWILATDILSRSQPNNIAVIERSKNGDFYGFPVAIIEDGERLISQNIEADFESYIGRAVALNDEALDIQKGVIGSINYELENLRLASRRYELDNALTDSRKAEIEAEIARLNAEYQVVEKEFFELKTEAGRDAVVIRDMRGEEVVLKLDTLLDVTYTNRLGVMGKIGHWFIGVGKFVSDDPREANTEGGVFPAIFGTVFMVMLMAVIVMPFGVIAAIYLHEYAKKGPVTKMIRIAVINLAGVPSIVYGVFGLGFFVYMFGGTLDQLFYPEALPTPTFGSPGVLWSALTLAILTLPVVIVSTEEGLSRIPSSVRQGSLALGATKAETLWRIIIPMASPAMMTGLILAVARAAGEVAPLMLVGVVKLAPTLPIDMNFPFVHLERKFMHLGFHIYDVGFQSPNVEAARPLVYATSFLLVSVIVALNLTAIGVRNHLREKYRSLEH
;
A
#
# COMPACT_ATOMS: atom_id res chain seq x y z
N MET A 1 40.67 9.38 -38.21
CA MET A 1 39.90 8.58 -37.23
C MET A 1 40.78 7.93 -36.14
N GLY A 2 41.92 7.30 -36.44
CA GLY A 2 42.72 6.58 -35.43
C GLY A 2 43.20 7.39 -34.20
N LYS A 3 43.50 8.69 -34.35
CA LYS A 3 43.87 9.57 -33.21
C LYS A 3 42.69 9.86 -32.27
N TRP A 4 41.47 9.91 -32.78
CA TRP A 4 40.25 10.15 -31.99
C TRP A 4 39.92 8.94 -31.13
N PHE A 5 39.96 7.72 -31.68
CA PHE A 5 39.80 6.49 -30.89
C PHE A 5 40.89 6.31 -29.83
N LYS A 6 42.13 6.70 -30.11
CA LYS A 6 43.23 6.67 -29.12
C LYS A 6 43.10 7.72 -28.02
N SER A 7 42.33 8.80 -28.22
CA SER A 7 42.15 9.87 -27.24
C SER A 7 41.22 9.51 -26.08
N GLY A 8 40.51 8.37 -26.15
CA GLY A 8 39.50 8.00 -25.15
C GLY A 8 38.17 8.75 -25.27
N SER A 9 38.13 9.88 -26.00
CA SER A 9 36.93 10.71 -26.14
C SER A 9 35.68 9.98 -26.70
N PRO A 10 35.77 9.02 -27.64
CA PRO A 10 34.58 8.28 -28.07
C PRO A 10 33.92 7.50 -26.94
N TRP A 11 34.70 6.94 -26.01
CA TRP A 11 34.19 6.17 -24.88
C TRP A 11 33.47 7.07 -23.87
N ILE A 12 33.93 8.31 -23.69
CA ILE A 12 33.26 9.31 -22.85
C ILE A 12 31.89 9.69 -23.43
N TRP A 13 31.82 9.94 -24.74
CA TRP A 13 30.55 10.21 -25.42
C TRP A 13 29.62 9.01 -25.41
N MET A 14 30.15 7.80 -25.59
CA MET A 14 29.36 6.57 -25.54
C MET A 14 28.80 6.31 -24.14
N THR A 15 29.59 6.49 -23.08
CA THR A 15 29.13 6.33 -21.68
C THR A 15 28.13 7.40 -21.30
N SER A 16 28.39 8.66 -21.66
CA SER A 16 27.44 9.76 -21.43
C SER A 16 26.13 9.56 -22.19
N GLY A 17 26.21 9.10 -23.44
CA GLY A 17 25.05 8.74 -24.27
C GLY A 17 24.27 7.58 -23.67
N ALA A 18 24.95 6.53 -23.20
CA ALA A 18 24.31 5.38 -22.55
C ALA A 18 23.60 5.80 -21.25
N VAL A 19 24.23 6.59 -20.39
CA VAL A 19 23.60 7.12 -19.17
C VAL A 19 22.38 7.99 -19.50
N SER A 20 22.47 8.83 -20.54
CA SER A 20 21.34 9.66 -20.98
C SER A 20 20.18 8.81 -21.47
N VAL A 21 20.44 7.77 -22.28
CA VAL A 21 19.41 6.83 -22.74
C VAL A 21 18.77 6.11 -21.55
N CYS A 22 19.57 5.59 -20.61
CA CYS A 22 19.05 4.96 -19.40
C CYS A 22 18.15 5.91 -18.59
N LEU A 23 18.55 7.17 -18.41
CA LEU A 23 17.76 8.16 -17.68
C LEU A 23 16.44 8.47 -18.40
N ILE A 24 16.48 8.65 -19.72
CA ILE A 24 15.28 8.85 -20.55
C ILE A 24 14.36 7.63 -20.46
N SER A 25 14.90 6.41 -20.51
CA SER A 25 14.11 5.17 -20.37
C SER A 25 13.46 5.06 -18.99
N VAL A 26 14.19 5.37 -17.91
CA VAL A 26 13.64 5.35 -16.54
C VAL A 26 12.55 6.42 -16.40
N LEU A 27 12.81 7.66 -16.83
CA LEU A 27 11.81 8.72 -16.79
C LEU A 27 10.59 8.41 -17.66
N GLY A 28 10.81 7.86 -18.85
CA GLY A 28 9.75 7.42 -19.75
C GLY A 28 8.88 6.32 -19.14
N LEU A 29 9.50 5.33 -18.48
CA LEU A 29 8.78 4.30 -17.74
C LEU A 29 7.98 4.88 -16.57
N LEU A 30 8.58 5.79 -15.79
CA LEU A 30 7.88 6.45 -14.68
C LEU A 30 6.69 7.29 -15.16
N LEU A 31 6.86 8.04 -16.25
CA LEU A 31 5.77 8.80 -16.88
C LEU A 31 4.69 7.87 -17.43
N LEU A 32 5.05 6.72 -18.00
CA LEU A 32 4.07 5.73 -18.46
C LEU A 32 3.26 5.14 -17.30
N ILE A 33 3.94 4.76 -16.21
CA ILE A 33 3.29 4.23 -15.00
C ILE A 33 2.39 5.30 -14.40
N ALA A 34 2.88 6.54 -14.30
CA ALA A 34 2.10 7.68 -13.81
C ALA A 34 0.87 7.94 -14.68
N TRP A 35 1.03 7.97 -16.01
CA TRP A 35 -0.06 8.20 -16.94
C TRP A 35 -1.14 7.12 -16.83
N ARG A 36 -0.75 5.84 -16.86
CA ARG A 36 -1.67 4.70 -16.76
C ARG A 36 -2.33 4.57 -15.39
N GLY A 37 -1.63 4.95 -14.32
CA GLY A 37 -2.13 4.90 -12.96
C GLY A 37 -3.03 6.08 -12.61
N LEU A 38 -2.59 7.31 -12.90
CA LEU A 38 -3.33 8.52 -12.55
C LEU A 38 -4.56 8.76 -13.44
N SER A 39 -4.59 8.21 -14.65
CA SER A 39 -5.79 8.26 -15.50
C SER A 39 -6.97 7.49 -14.91
N TYR A 40 -6.73 6.54 -13.99
CA TYR A 40 -7.77 5.77 -13.32
C TYR A 40 -8.74 6.66 -12.52
N PHE A 41 -8.23 7.71 -11.89
CA PHE A 41 -9.04 8.63 -11.07
C PHE A 41 -9.78 9.68 -11.90
N TRP A 42 -9.63 9.66 -13.22
CA TRP A 42 -10.29 10.66 -14.07
C TRP A 42 -11.77 10.30 -14.24
N PRO A 43 -12.71 11.21 -13.91
CA PRO A 43 -14.14 10.94 -14.07
C PRO A 43 -14.50 10.87 -15.57
N ALA A 44 -14.68 9.65 -16.05
CA ALA A 44 -15.01 9.38 -17.44
C ALA A 44 -16.45 9.80 -17.77
N ASP A 45 -16.67 10.08 -19.06
CA ASP A 45 -18.03 10.32 -19.55
C ASP A 45 -18.79 8.99 -19.60
N ILE A 46 -20.03 9.01 -19.12
CA ILE A 46 -20.91 7.85 -19.16
C ILE A 46 -21.77 7.93 -20.42
N TYR A 47 -21.83 6.84 -21.15
CA TYR A 47 -22.63 6.72 -22.35
C TYR A 47 -23.80 5.78 -22.12
N GLN A 48 -24.90 6.08 -22.82
CA GLN A 48 -26.00 5.15 -23.02
C GLN A 48 -26.02 4.76 -24.51
N TRP A 49 -25.91 3.47 -24.77
CA TRP A 49 -26.01 2.88 -26.09
C TRP A 49 -27.31 2.11 -26.25
N GLU A 50 -27.93 2.26 -27.41
CA GLU A 50 -28.93 1.32 -27.90
C GLU A 50 -28.20 0.32 -28.80
N MET A 51 -28.21 -0.93 -28.40
CA MET A 51 -27.44 -2.01 -29.03
C MET A 51 -28.38 -3.00 -29.72
N LYS A 52 -27.85 -3.71 -30.73
CA LYS A 52 -28.49 -4.85 -31.35
C LYS A 52 -27.64 -6.10 -31.11
N ASN A 53 -28.23 -7.16 -30.53
CA ASN A 53 -27.52 -8.42 -30.38
C ASN A 53 -27.48 -9.21 -31.71
N GLN A 54 -26.73 -10.32 -31.76
CA GLN A 54 -26.64 -11.16 -32.97
C GLN A 54 -27.99 -11.77 -33.41
N GLN A 55 -28.98 -11.85 -32.51
CA GLN A 55 -30.33 -12.33 -32.80
C GLN A 55 -31.27 -11.20 -33.28
N GLY A 56 -30.78 -9.97 -33.29
CA GLY A 56 -31.50 -8.78 -33.69
C GLY A 56 -32.34 -8.12 -32.60
N GLU A 57 -32.28 -8.61 -31.36
CA GLU A 57 -32.95 -8.02 -30.22
C GLU A 57 -32.23 -6.76 -29.77
N ARG A 58 -33.01 -5.76 -29.38
CA ARG A 58 -32.50 -4.48 -28.88
C ARG A 58 -32.30 -4.53 -27.38
N TYR A 59 -31.20 -3.98 -26.91
CA TYR A 59 -30.95 -3.80 -25.49
C TYR A 59 -30.20 -2.49 -25.24
N THR A 60 -30.43 -1.89 -24.08
CA THR A 60 -29.73 -0.69 -23.65
C THR A 60 -28.49 -1.09 -22.85
N LEU A 61 -27.38 -0.39 -23.10
CA LEU A 61 -26.14 -0.53 -22.35
C LEU A 61 -25.76 0.82 -21.78
N ILE A 62 -25.39 0.85 -20.50
CA ILE A 62 -24.89 2.04 -19.83
C ILE A 62 -23.49 1.74 -19.30
N GLY A 63 -22.56 2.67 -19.48
CA GLY A 63 -21.23 2.54 -18.93
C GLY A 63 -20.23 3.55 -19.48
N GLU A 64 -18.99 3.43 -19.01
CA GLU A 64 -17.85 4.22 -19.47
C GLU A 64 -17.02 3.42 -20.49
N ILE A 65 -16.43 4.13 -21.47
CA ILE A 65 -15.48 3.51 -22.40
C ILE A 65 -14.14 3.40 -21.68
N TYR A 66 -13.69 2.17 -21.49
CA TYR A 66 -12.47 1.85 -20.76
C TYR A 66 -11.27 1.61 -21.69
N ASP A 67 -11.49 0.90 -22.80
CA ASP A 67 -10.47 0.65 -23.81
C ASP A 67 -11.08 0.53 -25.22
N LYS A 68 -10.22 0.65 -26.24
CA LYS A 68 -10.58 0.51 -27.65
C LYS A 68 -9.55 -0.34 -28.37
N GLU A 69 -10.02 -1.35 -29.10
CA GLU A 69 -9.16 -2.24 -29.89
C GLU A 69 -9.71 -2.41 -31.32
N GLU A 70 -8.81 -2.59 -32.29
CA GLU A 70 -9.17 -3.00 -33.63
C GLU A 70 -8.94 -4.51 -33.79
N VAL A 71 -9.98 -5.22 -34.22
CA VAL A 71 -9.94 -6.66 -34.43
C VAL A 71 -10.14 -6.96 -35.91
N PRO A 72 -9.31 -7.82 -36.52
CA PRO A 72 -9.52 -8.25 -37.90
C PRO A 72 -10.91 -8.89 -38.07
N THR A 73 -11.61 -8.50 -39.13
CA THR A 73 -12.97 -8.97 -39.41
C THR A 73 -13.04 -10.48 -39.61
N GLU A 74 -12.01 -11.07 -40.21
CA GLU A 74 -11.88 -12.53 -40.38
C GLU A 74 -11.98 -13.28 -39.04
N ARG A 75 -11.34 -12.77 -37.99
CA ARG A 75 -11.37 -13.39 -36.66
C ARG A 75 -12.78 -13.38 -36.05
N LEU A 76 -13.58 -12.36 -36.34
CA LEU A 76 -14.95 -12.27 -35.86
C LEU A 76 -15.88 -13.19 -36.66
N LEU A 77 -15.69 -13.28 -37.98
CA LEU A 77 -16.40 -14.22 -38.84
C LEU A 77 -16.11 -15.68 -38.45
N ASP A 78 -14.85 -16.01 -38.17
CA ASP A 78 -14.42 -17.33 -37.68
C ASP A 78 -15.03 -17.67 -36.31
N ALA A 79 -15.23 -16.65 -35.46
CA ALA A 79 -15.96 -16.79 -34.20
C ALA A 79 -17.49 -16.88 -34.36
N GLY A 80 -17.99 -16.84 -35.59
CA GLY A 80 -19.42 -16.97 -35.92
C GLY A 80 -20.22 -15.67 -35.86
N HIS A 81 -19.58 -14.50 -35.72
CA HIS A 81 -20.30 -13.22 -35.81
C HIS A 81 -20.82 -12.99 -37.23
N LYS A 82 -22.07 -12.52 -37.33
CA LYS A 82 -22.71 -12.12 -38.58
C LYS A 82 -22.82 -10.60 -38.62
N PHE A 83 -22.51 -10.01 -39.77
CA PHE A 83 -22.63 -8.57 -40.01
C PHE A 83 -23.75 -8.31 -41.01
N ASP A 84 -24.64 -7.38 -40.67
CA ASP A 84 -25.75 -6.97 -41.55
C ASP A 84 -25.29 -5.95 -42.63
N THR A 85 -24.07 -5.43 -42.50
CA THR A 85 -23.48 -4.41 -43.37
C THR A 85 -22.10 -4.83 -43.86
N GLU A 86 -21.67 -4.30 -45.01
CA GLU A 86 -20.26 -4.41 -45.43
C GLU A 86 -19.34 -3.82 -44.36
N VAL A 87 -18.39 -4.62 -43.91
CA VAL A 87 -17.42 -4.28 -42.87
C VAL A 87 -16.02 -4.30 -43.48
N GLY A 88 -15.17 -3.36 -43.06
CA GLY A 88 -13.78 -3.27 -43.53
C GLY A 88 -12.89 -4.41 -43.04
N GLU A 89 -11.59 -4.33 -43.31
CA GLU A 89 -10.61 -5.35 -42.87
C GLU A 89 -10.51 -5.46 -41.33
N ASN A 90 -10.68 -4.34 -40.63
CA ASN A 90 -10.68 -4.26 -39.17
C ASN A 90 -12.00 -3.66 -38.66
N ILE A 91 -12.48 -4.18 -37.54
CA ILE A 91 -13.62 -3.65 -36.79
C ILE A 91 -13.15 -3.15 -35.44
N THR A 92 -13.61 -1.95 -35.06
CA THR A 92 -13.40 -1.43 -33.71
C THR A 92 -14.32 -2.14 -32.72
N ARG A 93 -13.75 -2.59 -31.60
CA ARG A 93 -14.48 -2.96 -30.39
C ARG A 93 -14.12 -2.02 -29.23
N TYR A 94 -15.09 -1.75 -28.37
CA TYR A 94 -14.92 -0.96 -27.15
C TYR A 94 -15.06 -1.88 -25.94
N LEU A 95 -14.16 -1.75 -24.99
CA LEU A 95 -14.31 -2.34 -23.67
C LEU A 95 -15.08 -1.32 -22.82
N VAL A 96 -16.27 -1.69 -22.37
CA VAL A 96 -17.15 -0.82 -21.59
C VAL A 96 -17.24 -1.36 -20.17
N LYS A 97 -16.99 -0.50 -19.18
CA LYS A 97 -17.27 -0.81 -17.77
C LYS A 97 -18.73 -0.48 -17.50
N THR A 98 -19.53 -1.51 -17.24
CA THR A 98 -20.98 -1.41 -17.11
C THR A 98 -21.44 -1.41 -15.66
N GLY A 99 -20.57 -1.76 -14.71
CA GLY A 99 -20.92 -1.80 -13.29
C GLY A 99 -22.07 -2.77 -12.99
N ASN A 100 -22.86 -2.44 -11.97
CA ASN A 100 -24.11 -3.11 -11.60
C ASN A 100 -23.92 -4.64 -11.43
N ARG A 101 -22.84 -5.06 -10.76
CA ARG A 101 -22.37 -6.46 -10.68
C ARG A 101 -23.43 -7.47 -10.19
N GLU A 102 -24.47 -7.01 -9.49
CA GLU A 102 -25.58 -7.84 -8.98
C GLU A 102 -26.60 -8.21 -10.06
N PHE A 103 -26.74 -7.37 -11.10
CA PHE A 103 -27.77 -7.50 -12.13
C PHE A 103 -27.18 -7.84 -13.50
N VAL A 104 -25.86 -7.68 -13.65
CA VAL A 104 -25.15 -7.76 -14.91
C VAL A 104 -23.98 -8.75 -14.74
N GLY A 105 -23.98 -9.84 -15.51
CA GLY A 105 -23.05 -10.96 -15.30
C GLY A 105 -21.56 -10.68 -15.53
N LEU A 106 -21.17 -9.50 -16.04
CA LEU A 106 -19.79 -9.09 -16.24
C LEU A 106 -19.69 -7.58 -16.02
N ASP A 107 -18.73 -7.14 -15.21
CA ASP A 107 -18.43 -5.72 -14.91
C ASP A 107 -17.84 -4.98 -16.12
N PHE A 108 -17.11 -5.71 -16.97
CA PHE A 108 -16.52 -5.22 -18.21
C PHE A 108 -17.04 -6.05 -19.40
N ARG A 109 -17.44 -5.38 -20.48
CA ARG A 109 -17.98 -6.03 -21.68
C ARG A 109 -17.38 -5.44 -22.94
N TRP A 110 -16.97 -6.32 -23.84
CA TRP A 110 -16.61 -5.92 -25.19
C TRP A 110 -17.87 -5.74 -26.03
N ILE A 111 -18.00 -4.58 -26.67
CA ILE A 111 -19.03 -4.30 -27.66
C ILE A 111 -18.40 -3.96 -29.00
N LEU A 112 -19.03 -4.40 -30.09
CA LEU A 112 -18.60 -4.05 -31.44
C LEU A 112 -19.21 -2.73 -31.86
N ALA A 113 -18.44 -1.90 -32.55
CA ALA A 113 -18.94 -0.63 -33.08
C ALA A 113 -20.10 -0.83 -34.09
N THR A 114 -20.15 -1.99 -34.75
CA THR A 114 -21.21 -2.38 -35.71
C THR A 114 -22.55 -2.66 -35.04
N ASP A 115 -22.54 -3.03 -33.75
CA ASP A 115 -23.74 -3.42 -33.01
C ASP A 115 -24.44 -2.21 -32.38
N ILE A 116 -23.81 -1.03 -32.45
CA ILE A 116 -24.30 0.23 -31.90
C ILE A 116 -25.33 0.83 -32.86
N LEU A 117 -26.60 0.90 -32.43
CA LEU A 117 -27.66 1.59 -33.17
C LEU A 117 -27.63 3.10 -32.92
N SER A 118 -27.44 3.49 -31.66
CA SER A 118 -27.28 4.90 -31.28
C SER A 118 -26.47 5.03 -29.99
N ARG A 119 -25.86 6.21 -29.80
CA ARG A 119 -25.07 6.55 -28.62
C ARG A 119 -25.47 7.94 -28.13
N SER A 120 -25.71 8.07 -26.84
CA SER A 120 -25.99 9.34 -26.17
C SER A 120 -25.13 9.52 -24.92
N GLN A 121 -24.97 10.76 -24.47
CA GLN A 121 -24.30 11.13 -23.21
C GLN A 121 -25.32 11.85 -22.33
N PRO A 122 -26.15 11.11 -21.58
CA PRO A 122 -27.19 11.72 -20.75
C PRO A 122 -26.58 12.46 -19.56
N ASN A 123 -27.00 13.70 -19.32
CA ASN A 123 -26.44 14.51 -18.23
C ASN A 123 -26.93 14.09 -16.83
N ASN A 124 -28.07 13.42 -16.74
CA ASN A 124 -28.74 13.05 -15.49
C ASN A 124 -28.44 11.61 -15.04
N ILE A 125 -27.40 11.01 -15.58
CA ILE A 125 -26.95 9.69 -15.15
C ILE A 125 -26.09 9.81 -13.89
N ALA A 126 -26.45 9.04 -12.87
CA ALA A 126 -25.72 8.94 -11.63
C ALA A 126 -24.68 7.81 -11.72
N VAL A 127 -23.46 8.10 -11.28
CA VAL A 127 -22.43 7.12 -10.93
C VAL A 127 -22.43 7.04 -9.40
N ILE A 128 -22.80 5.89 -8.86
CA ILE A 128 -22.92 5.67 -7.43
C ILE A 128 -21.81 4.73 -6.98
N GLU A 129 -20.92 5.25 -6.14
CA GLU A 129 -19.86 4.46 -5.50
C GLU A 129 -20.48 3.68 -4.33
N ARG A 130 -20.12 2.40 -4.19
CA ARG A 130 -20.70 1.50 -3.18
C ARG A 130 -19.61 0.78 -2.40
N SER A 131 -19.93 0.44 -1.16
CA SER A 131 -19.06 -0.34 -0.28
C SER A 131 -18.83 -1.77 -0.76
N LYS A 132 -19.74 -2.30 -1.60
CA LYS A 132 -19.70 -3.64 -2.19
C LYS A 132 -20.25 -3.61 -3.60
N ASN A 133 -19.87 -4.61 -4.39
CA ASN A 133 -20.40 -4.84 -5.75
C ASN A 133 -20.06 -3.74 -6.77
N GLY A 134 -19.05 -2.91 -6.50
CA GLY A 134 -18.57 -1.85 -7.39
C GLY A 134 -19.59 -0.78 -7.73
N ASP A 135 -19.22 0.06 -8.69
CA ASP A 135 -20.03 1.20 -9.13
C ASP A 135 -21.40 0.78 -9.66
N PHE A 136 -22.40 1.62 -9.39
CA PHE A 136 -23.72 1.50 -9.96
C PHE A 136 -24.02 2.67 -10.90
N TYR A 137 -24.46 2.37 -12.12
CA TYR A 137 -24.88 3.35 -13.11
C TYR A 137 -26.39 3.30 -13.32
N GLY A 138 -27.03 4.47 -13.33
CA GLY A 138 -28.45 4.57 -13.66
C GLY A 138 -29.03 5.97 -13.45
N PHE A 139 -30.35 6.07 -13.56
CA PHE A 139 -31.08 7.33 -13.44
C PHE A 139 -31.80 7.43 -12.10
N PRO A 140 -31.57 8.49 -11.31
CA PRO A 140 -32.33 8.75 -10.09
C PRO A 140 -33.84 8.84 -10.36
N VAL A 141 -34.64 8.16 -9.54
CA VAL A 141 -36.11 8.15 -9.69
C VAL A 141 -36.83 8.65 -8.44
N ALA A 142 -36.48 8.10 -7.28
CA ALA A 142 -37.16 8.40 -6.02
C ALA A 142 -36.25 8.13 -4.82
N ILE A 143 -36.61 8.70 -3.68
CA ILE A 143 -36.02 8.37 -2.37
C ILE A 143 -37.07 7.60 -1.59
N ILE A 144 -36.64 6.63 -0.80
CA ILE A 144 -37.46 5.94 0.18
C ILE A 144 -36.99 6.43 1.55
N GLU A 145 -37.78 7.28 2.18
CA GLU A 145 -37.53 7.77 3.54
C GLU A 145 -38.44 6.98 4.49
N ASP A 146 -37.84 6.23 5.42
CA ASP A 146 -38.57 5.39 6.39
C ASP A 146 -39.67 4.49 5.77
N GLY A 147 -39.40 3.95 4.58
CA GLY A 147 -40.32 3.10 3.83
C GLY A 147 -41.33 3.84 2.94
N GLU A 148 -41.44 5.17 3.04
CA GLU A 148 -42.30 5.99 2.19
C GLU A 148 -41.55 6.48 0.94
N ARG A 149 -42.16 6.29 -0.24
CA ARG A 149 -41.59 6.72 -1.52
C ARG A 149 -41.85 8.20 -1.73
N LEU A 150 -40.80 9.01 -1.68
CA LEU A 150 -40.82 10.44 -1.94
C LEU A 150 -40.43 10.73 -3.40
N ILE A 151 -41.25 11.54 -4.06
CA ILE A 151 -40.94 12.10 -5.38
C ILE A 151 -40.55 13.56 -5.17
N SER A 152 -39.25 13.83 -5.23
CA SER A 152 -38.70 15.17 -5.08
C SER A 152 -38.75 15.97 -6.39
N GLN A 153 -38.86 17.29 -6.27
CA GLN A 153 -38.68 18.22 -7.39
C GLN A 153 -37.22 18.34 -7.81
N ASN A 154 -36.27 18.11 -6.91
CA ASN A 154 -34.83 18.11 -7.18
C ASN A 154 -34.19 16.84 -6.62
N ILE A 155 -34.51 15.71 -7.26
CA ILE A 155 -34.10 14.38 -6.81
C ILE A 155 -32.58 14.25 -6.66
N GLU A 156 -31.80 14.96 -7.47
CA GLU A 156 -30.35 14.80 -7.53
C GLU A 156 -29.65 15.45 -6.33
N ALA A 157 -30.09 16.66 -5.95
CA ALA A 157 -29.58 17.33 -4.75
C ALA A 157 -29.99 16.58 -3.48
N ASP A 158 -31.19 16.02 -3.46
CA ASP A 158 -31.64 15.21 -2.32
C ASP A 158 -30.81 13.93 -2.22
N PHE A 159 -30.49 13.27 -3.34
CA PHE A 159 -29.61 12.10 -3.35
C PHE A 159 -28.24 12.40 -2.70
N GLU A 160 -27.60 13.50 -3.10
CA GLU A 160 -26.33 13.94 -2.52
C GLU A 160 -26.45 14.16 -1.01
N SER A 161 -27.52 14.83 -0.56
CA SER A 161 -27.76 15.09 0.87
C SER A 161 -28.01 13.82 1.68
N TYR A 162 -28.82 12.90 1.18
CA TYR A 162 -29.18 11.66 1.87
C TYR A 162 -27.99 10.70 1.93
N ILE A 163 -27.24 10.55 0.83
CA ILE A 163 -26.01 9.75 0.81
C ILE A 163 -24.97 10.35 1.75
N GLY A 164 -24.77 11.68 1.72
CA GLY A 164 -23.84 12.35 2.62
C GLY A 164 -24.15 12.13 4.11
N ARG A 165 -25.44 12.13 4.49
CA ARG A 165 -25.88 11.79 5.86
C ARG A 165 -25.53 10.35 6.22
N ALA A 166 -25.84 9.39 5.36
CA ALA A 166 -25.56 7.98 5.62
C ALA A 166 -24.06 7.67 5.68
N VAL A 167 -23.26 8.34 4.86
CA VAL A 167 -21.79 8.27 4.90
C VAL A 167 -21.27 8.79 6.24
N ALA A 168 -21.71 9.97 6.69
CA ALA A 168 -21.29 10.52 7.98
C ALA A 168 -21.63 9.60 9.17
N LEU A 169 -22.82 9.00 9.18
CA LEU A 169 -23.22 8.01 10.19
C LEU A 169 -22.38 6.72 10.13
N ASN A 170 -22.04 6.27 8.92
CA ASN A 170 -21.17 5.12 8.72
C ASN A 170 -19.74 5.38 9.20
N ASP A 171 -19.22 6.59 8.97
CA ASP A 171 -17.90 7.01 9.43
C ASP A 171 -17.85 7.06 10.97
N GLU A 172 -18.87 7.63 11.61
CA GLU A 172 -19.00 7.63 13.07
C GLU A 172 -19.09 6.20 13.64
N ALA A 173 -19.87 5.32 13.01
CA ALA A 173 -19.94 3.92 13.40
C ALA A 173 -18.57 3.21 13.24
N LEU A 174 -17.80 3.54 12.19
CA LEU A 174 -16.47 2.98 11.96
C LEU A 174 -15.45 3.48 12.99
N ASP A 175 -15.52 4.74 13.40
CA ASP A 175 -14.71 5.32 14.47
C ASP A 175 -14.99 4.65 15.81
N ILE A 176 -16.26 4.39 16.14
CA ILE A 176 -16.63 3.62 17.33
C ILE A 176 -16.08 2.19 17.27
N GLN A 177 -16.21 1.52 16.12
CA GLN A 177 -15.75 0.15 15.93
C GLN A 177 -14.23 0.02 16.09
N LYS A 178 -13.46 0.92 15.48
CA LYS A 178 -11.98 0.89 15.50
C LYS A 178 -11.38 1.49 16.78
N GLY A 179 -12.03 2.51 17.33
CA GLY A 179 -11.61 3.22 18.53
C GLY A 179 -12.07 2.50 19.79
N VAL A 180 -13.25 2.85 20.27
CA VAL A 180 -13.74 2.45 21.61
C VAL A 180 -13.92 0.94 21.70
N ILE A 181 -14.66 0.32 20.76
CA ILE A 181 -14.88 -1.13 20.76
C ILE A 181 -13.55 -1.89 20.61
N GLY A 182 -12.66 -1.40 19.74
CA GLY A 182 -11.31 -1.95 19.56
C GLY A 182 -10.50 -1.93 20.86
N SER A 183 -10.52 -0.82 21.60
CA SER A 183 -9.81 -0.67 22.88
C SER A 183 -10.39 -1.57 23.98
N ILE A 184 -11.71 -1.68 24.09
CA ILE A 184 -12.36 -2.56 25.06
C ILE A 184 -11.98 -4.03 24.79
N ASN A 185 -12.04 -4.46 23.52
CA ASN A 185 -11.62 -5.82 23.14
C ASN A 185 -10.15 -6.09 23.47
N TYR A 186 -9.28 -5.09 23.28
CA TYR A 186 -7.86 -5.19 23.65
C TYR A 186 -7.68 -5.35 25.16
N GLU A 187 -8.38 -4.58 25.98
CA GLU A 187 -8.34 -4.68 27.43
C GLU A 187 -8.90 -6.01 27.96
N LEU A 188 -10.01 -6.48 27.36
CA LEU A 188 -10.57 -7.80 27.68
C LEU A 188 -9.57 -8.93 27.41
N GLU A 189 -8.86 -8.89 26.27
CA GLU A 189 -7.82 -9.88 25.98
C GLU A 189 -6.65 -9.76 26.97
N ASN A 190 -6.23 -8.55 27.35
CA ASN A 190 -5.20 -8.38 28.38
C ASN A 190 -5.60 -8.96 29.74
N LEU A 191 -6.84 -8.77 30.17
CA LEU A 191 -7.35 -9.36 31.42
C LEU A 191 -7.39 -10.88 31.35
N ARG A 192 -7.79 -11.45 30.20
CA ARG A 192 -7.75 -12.88 29.95
C ARG A 192 -6.31 -13.42 30.04
N LEU A 193 -5.35 -12.76 29.41
CA LEU A 193 -3.93 -13.12 29.46
C LEU A 193 -3.38 -13.00 30.89
N ALA A 194 -3.74 -11.95 31.62
CA ALA A 194 -3.35 -11.77 33.03
C ALA A 194 -3.90 -12.88 33.93
N SER A 195 -5.17 -13.25 33.77
CA SER A 195 -5.76 -14.39 34.48
C SER A 195 -4.99 -15.68 34.18
N ARG A 196 -4.70 -15.93 32.90
CA ARG A 196 -3.96 -17.11 32.48
C ARG A 196 -2.54 -17.14 33.04
N ARG A 197 -1.86 -16.00 33.10
CA ARG A 197 -0.54 -15.87 33.73
C ARG A 197 -0.58 -16.24 35.21
N TYR A 198 -1.58 -15.74 35.96
CA TYR A 198 -1.75 -16.11 37.37
C TYR A 198 -2.04 -17.60 37.57
N GLU A 199 -2.78 -18.24 36.66
CA GLU A 199 -2.97 -19.70 36.68
C GLU A 199 -1.63 -20.45 36.52
N LEU A 200 -0.84 -20.05 35.53
CA LEU A 200 0.47 -20.66 35.24
C LEU A 200 1.45 -20.51 36.41
N ASP A 201 1.42 -19.36 37.08
CA ASP A 201 2.27 -19.05 38.23
C ASP A 201 1.74 -19.65 39.56
N ASN A 202 0.61 -20.38 39.53
CA ASN A 202 -0.12 -20.82 40.73
C ASN A 202 -0.45 -19.68 41.71
N ALA A 203 -0.67 -18.49 41.18
CA ALA A 203 -0.87 -17.24 41.92
C ALA A 203 -2.30 -16.68 41.76
N LEU A 204 -3.20 -17.42 41.12
CA LEU A 204 -4.62 -17.05 40.98
C LEU A 204 -5.36 -17.33 42.30
N THR A 205 -5.50 -16.29 43.11
CA THR A 205 -6.31 -16.31 44.34
C THR A 205 -7.76 -15.97 44.02
N ASP A 206 -8.69 -16.37 44.90
CA ASP A 206 -10.11 -16.00 44.76
C ASP A 206 -10.32 -14.48 44.70
N SER A 207 -9.50 -13.70 45.44
CA SER A 207 -9.52 -12.22 45.38
C SER A 207 -9.15 -11.72 43.99
N ARG A 208 -8.03 -12.18 43.42
CA ARG A 208 -7.58 -11.77 42.09
C ARG A 208 -8.56 -12.18 41.00
N LYS A 209 -9.13 -13.38 41.13
CA LYS A 209 -10.15 -13.87 40.22
C LYS A 209 -11.39 -12.98 40.27
N ALA A 210 -11.87 -12.63 41.47
CA ALA A 210 -13.01 -11.73 41.65
C ALA A 210 -12.73 -10.31 41.12
N GLU A 211 -11.51 -9.79 41.30
CA GLU A 211 -11.09 -8.49 40.76
C GLU A 211 -11.11 -8.49 39.22
N ILE A 212 -10.55 -9.53 38.58
CA ILE A 212 -10.56 -9.67 37.11
C ILE A 212 -11.99 -9.84 36.59
N GLU A 213 -12.81 -10.68 37.23
CA GLU A 213 -14.21 -10.89 36.85
C GLU A 213 -15.03 -9.60 36.99
N ALA A 214 -14.78 -8.80 38.03
CA ALA A 214 -15.42 -7.50 38.21
C ALA A 214 -15.04 -6.51 37.10
N GLU A 215 -13.76 -6.49 36.70
CA GLU A 215 -13.29 -5.63 35.62
C GLU A 215 -13.82 -6.07 34.25
N ILE A 216 -13.83 -7.37 33.96
CA ILE A 216 -14.45 -7.93 32.75
C ILE A 216 -15.94 -7.59 32.72
N ALA A 217 -16.65 -7.69 33.85
CA ALA A 217 -18.06 -7.32 33.92
C ALA A 217 -18.26 -5.82 33.65
N ARG A 218 -17.39 -4.95 34.16
CA ARG A 218 -17.41 -3.50 33.89
C ARG A 218 -17.21 -3.22 32.40
N LEU A 219 -16.16 -3.80 31.80
CA LEU A 219 -15.84 -3.63 30.38
C LEU A 219 -16.93 -4.19 29.46
N ASN A 220 -17.54 -5.33 29.80
CA ASN A 220 -18.67 -5.86 29.05
C ASN A 220 -19.92 -4.96 29.15
N ALA A 221 -20.16 -4.34 30.30
CA ALA A 221 -21.25 -3.37 30.45
C ALA A 221 -21.00 -2.11 29.58
N GLU A 222 -19.76 -1.62 29.55
CA GLU A 222 -19.36 -0.51 28.67
C GLU A 222 -19.46 -0.90 27.19
N TYR A 223 -18.97 -2.10 26.83
CA TYR A 223 -19.08 -2.67 25.49
C TYR A 223 -20.53 -2.68 25.02
N GLN A 224 -21.48 -3.14 25.85
CA GLN A 224 -22.90 -3.18 25.49
C GLN A 224 -23.50 -1.80 25.23
N VAL A 225 -23.08 -0.77 25.96
CA VAL A 225 -23.54 0.61 25.73
C VAL A 225 -23.06 1.10 24.37
N VAL A 226 -21.77 0.91 24.09
CA VAL A 226 -21.14 1.39 22.84
C VAL A 226 -21.56 0.55 21.64
N GLU A 227 -21.75 -0.76 21.80
CA GLU A 227 -22.28 -1.66 20.78
C GLU A 227 -23.71 -1.25 20.39
N LYS A 228 -24.53 -0.86 21.38
CA LYS A 228 -25.88 -0.36 21.11
C LYS A 228 -25.84 0.93 20.29
N GLU A 229 -24.99 1.89 20.66
CA GLU A 229 -24.78 3.13 19.89
C GLU A 229 -24.32 2.84 18.46
N PHE A 230 -23.36 1.93 18.29
CA PHE A 230 -22.90 1.47 16.97
C PHE A 230 -24.04 0.90 16.12
N PHE A 231 -24.90 0.03 16.68
CA PHE A 231 -26.03 -0.54 15.95
C PHE A 231 -27.15 0.48 15.69
N GLU A 232 -27.35 1.46 16.58
CA GLU A 232 -28.27 2.58 16.35
C GLU A 232 -27.82 3.41 15.15
N LEU A 233 -26.53 3.80 15.08
CA LEU A 233 -25.97 4.51 13.92
C LEU A 233 -26.09 3.70 12.62
N LYS A 234 -25.78 2.40 12.67
CA LYS A 234 -25.95 1.51 11.50
C LYS A 234 -27.40 1.42 11.03
N THR A 235 -28.34 1.35 11.97
CA THR A 235 -29.77 1.29 11.67
C THR A 235 -30.23 2.63 11.06
N GLU A 236 -29.76 3.75 11.60
CA GLU A 236 -30.10 5.08 11.10
C GLU A 236 -29.50 5.36 9.70
N ALA A 237 -28.28 4.89 9.45
CA ALA A 237 -27.64 4.96 8.14
C ALA A 237 -28.39 4.10 7.09
N GLY A 238 -28.92 2.95 7.51
CA GLY A 238 -29.66 2.01 6.66
C GLY A 238 -31.18 2.23 6.60
N ARG A 239 -31.71 3.25 7.30
CA ARG A 239 -33.15 3.57 7.36
C ARG A 239 -33.72 3.90 5.98
N ASP A 240 -32.97 4.68 5.23
CA ASP A 240 -33.41 5.22 3.95
C ASP A 240 -32.78 4.47 2.77
N ALA A 241 -33.40 4.57 1.61
CA ALA A 241 -32.92 3.97 0.38
C ALA A 241 -33.16 4.91 -0.80
N VAL A 242 -32.44 4.65 -1.89
CA VAL A 242 -32.64 5.35 -3.15
C VAL A 242 -33.14 4.40 -4.22
N VAL A 243 -34.00 4.90 -5.09
CA VAL A 243 -34.54 4.16 -6.24
C VAL A 243 -33.86 4.67 -7.50
N ILE A 244 -33.13 3.77 -8.15
CA ILE A 244 -32.45 4.04 -9.42
C ILE A 244 -33.05 3.18 -10.52
N ARG A 245 -33.29 3.77 -11.69
CA ARG A 245 -33.57 3.01 -12.90
C ARG A 245 -32.27 2.57 -13.55
N ASP A 246 -32.08 1.27 -13.67
CA ASP A 246 -30.86 0.70 -14.25
C ASP A 246 -30.91 0.64 -15.79
N MET A 247 -29.87 0.07 -16.41
CA MET A 247 -29.79 -0.09 -17.86
C MET A 247 -30.83 -1.04 -18.47
N ARG A 248 -31.48 -1.89 -17.66
CA ARG A 248 -32.57 -2.79 -18.09
C ARG A 248 -33.91 -2.06 -18.10
N GLY A 249 -33.95 -0.83 -17.57
CA GLY A 249 -35.17 -0.06 -17.36
C GLY A 249 -35.92 -0.45 -16.08
N GLU A 250 -35.33 -1.30 -15.23
CA GLU A 250 -35.93 -1.73 -13.97
C GLU A 250 -35.59 -0.75 -12.84
N GLU A 251 -36.53 -0.54 -11.93
CA GLU A 251 -36.28 0.22 -10.70
C GLU A 251 -35.62 -0.67 -9.66
N VAL A 252 -34.41 -0.29 -9.24
CA VAL A 252 -33.60 -0.97 -8.23
C VAL A 252 -33.56 -0.10 -6.98
N VAL A 253 -33.82 -0.72 -5.84
CA VAL A 253 -33.71 -0.09 -4.52
C VAL A 253 -32.31 -0.35 -3.97
N LEU A 254 -31.56 0.71 -3.71
CA LEU A 254 -30.23 0.66 -3.10
C LEU A 254 -30.30 1.28 -1.70
N LYS A 255 -29.90 0.53 -0.68
CA LYS A 255 -29.87 1.03 0.69
C LYS A 255 -28.71 2.01 0.90
N LEU A 256 -28.98 3.12 1.61
CA LEU A 256 -28.00 4.19 1.79
C LEU A 256 -26.78 3.77 2.61
N ASP A 257 -26.92 2.83 3.54
CA ASP A 257 -25.80 2.29 4.35
C ASP A 257 -24.70 1.64 3.50
N THR A 258 -25.02 1.26 2.26
CA THR A 258 -24.06 0.67 1.31
C THR A 258 -23.43 1.68 0.35
N LEU A 259 -23.95 2.92 0.28
CA LEU A 259 -23.51 3.93 -0.67
C LEU A 259 -22.40 4.80 -0.07
N LEU A 260 -21.45 5.21 -0.91
CA LEU A 260 -20.26 5.97 -0.51
C LEU A 260 -20.20 7.35 -1.14
N ASP A 261 -20.66 7.46 -2.38
CA ASP A 261 -20.61 8.70 -3.14
C ASP A 261 -21.62 8.62 -4.29
N VAL A 262 -22.03 9.79 -4.78
CA VAL A 262 -22.81 9.92 -6.02
C VAL A 262 -22.22 11.05 -6.85
N THR A 263 -22.02 10.81 -8.15
CA THR A 263 -21.46 11.81 -9.05
C THR A 263 -22.17 11.80 -10.40
N TYR A 264 -22.41 12.99 -10.94
CA TYR A 264 -22.98 13.21 -12.28
C TYR A 264 -21.88 13.64 -13.26
N THR A 265 -21.01 12.70 -13.66
CA THR A 265 -19.74 13.00 -14.35
C THR A 265 -19.93 13.77 -15.66
N ASN A 266 -21.00 13.49 -16.41
CA ASN A 266 -21.31 14.16 -17.68
C ASN A 266 -21.63 15.65 -17.55
N ARG A 267 -21.96 16.15 -16.35
CA ARG A 267 -22.18 17.58 -16.08
C ARG A 267 -20.93 18.31 -15.62
N LEU A 268 -19.90 17.58 -15.22
CA LEU A 268 -18.68 18.17 -14.71
C LEU A 268 -17.94 18.85 -15.87
N GLY A 269 -17.79 20.16 -15.76
CA GLY A 269 -16.79 20.88 -16.56
C GLY A 269 -15.37 20.44 -16.19
N VAL A 270 -14.38 20.87 -16.97
CA VAL A 270 -12.98 20.46 -16.79
C VAL A 270 -12.48 20.72 -15.36
N MET A 271 -12.82 21.86 -14.75
CA MET A 271 -12.43 22.16 -13.37
C MET A 271 -13.10 21.24 -12.34
N GLY A 272 -14.36 20.87 -12.57
CA GLY A 272 -15.06 19.90 -11.71
C GLY A 272 -14.43 18.51 -11.80
N LYS A 273 -14.04 18.09 -13.02
CA LYS A 273 -13.32 16.83 -13.23
C LYS A 273 -11.95 16.81 -12.55
N ILE A 274 -11.21 17.92 -12.61
CA ILE A 274 -9.93 18.07 -11.89
C ILE A 274 -10.14 17.97 -10.38
N GLY A 275 -11.16 18.64 -9.84
CA GLY A 275 -11.51 18.56 -8.41
C GLY A 275 -11.82 17.13 -7.97
N HIS A 276 -12.67 16.44 -8.73
CA HIS A 276 -13.03 15.03 -8.46
C HIS A 276 -11.82 14.10 -8.56
N TRP A 277 -10.92 14.34 -9.53
CA TRP A 277 -9.66 13.61 -9.65
C TRP A 277 -8.78 13.74 -8.39
N PHE A 278 -8.64 14.95 -7.83
CA PHE A 278 -7.88 15.15 -6.59
C PHE A 278 -8.53 14.45 -5.39
N ILE A 279 -9.87 14.43 -5.33
CA ILE A 279 -10.61 13.69 -4.30
C ILE A 279 -10.37 12.19 -4.44
N GLY A 280 -10.44 11.63 -5.65
CA GLY A 280 -10.17 10.22 -5.93
C GLY A 280 -8.75 9.80 -5.56
N VAL A 281 -7.75 10.63 -5.90
CA VAL A 281 -6.35 10.41 -5.48
C VAL A 281 -6.22 10.48 -3.95
N GLY A 282 -6.91 11.42 -3.31
CA GLY A 282 -6.98 11.54 -1.86
C GLY A 282 -7.52 10.28 -1.20
N LYS A 283 -8.74 9.87 -1.56
CA LYS A 283 -9.41 8.63 -1.13
C LYS A 283 -8.49 7.42 -1.33
N PHE A 284 -7.84 7.31 -2.48
CA PHE A 284 -6.92 6.20 -2.76
C PHE A 284 -5.74 6.14 -1.77
N VAL A 285 -5.23 7.29 -1.34
CA VAL A 285 -4.08 7.37 -0.41
C VAL A 285 -4.51 7.25 1.05
N SER A 286 -5.71 7.72 1.42
CA SER A 286 -6.20 7.80 2.80
C SER A 286 -7.07 6.63 3.25
N ASP A 287 -7.81 6.02 2.33
CA ASP A 287 -8.85 5.06 2.69
C ASP A 287 -8.29 3.65 2.84
N ASP A 288 -9.09 2.80 3.47
CA ASP A 288 -8.82 1.38 3.56
C ASP A 288 -9.18 0.65 2.26
N PRO A 289 -8.51 -0.48 1.98
CA PRO A 289 -8.84 -1.32 0.84
C PRO A 289 -10.19 -2.02 1.01
N ARG A 290 -10.89 -2.19 -0.11
CA ARG A 290 -12.19 -2.87 -0.23
C ARG A 290 -12.15 -3.87 -1.39
N GLU A 291 -13.18 -4.71 -1.47
CA GLU A 291 -13.38 -5.70 -2.56
C GLU A 291 -12.08 -6.46 -2.93
N ALA A 292 -11.44 -7.06 -1.94
CA ALA A 292 -10.19 -7.82 -2.11
C ALA A 292 -9.04 -7.02 -2.75
N ASN A 293 -8.89 -5.73 -2.40
CA ASN A 293 -7.89 -4.78 -2.92
C ASN A 293 -8.17 -4.26 -4.34
N THR A 294 -9.38 -4.47 -4.87
CA THR A 294 -9.78 -3.95 -6.20
C THR A 294 -10.54 -2.63 -6.14
N GLU A 295 -10.91 -2.16 -4.94
CA GLU A 295 -11.61 -0.89 -4.70
C GLU A 295 -11.12 -0.28 -3.38
N GLY A 296 -11.44 0.99 -3.12
CA GLY A 296 -11.01 1.71 -1.92
C GLY A 296 -9.57 2.24 -2.00
N GLY A 297 -8.94 2.44 -0.85
CA GLY A 297 -7.59 3.01 -0.74
C GLY A 297 -6.51 2.02 -0.34
N VAL A 298 -5.28 2.52 -0.23
CA VAL A 298 -4.07 1.73 0.08
C VAL A 298 -3.34 2.24 1.31
N PHE A 299 -4.00 3.03 2.17
CA PHE A 299 -3.37 3.67 3.33
C PHE A 299 -2.62 2.66 4.24
N PRO A 300 -3.20 1.52 4.65
CA PRO A 300 -2.49 0.55 5.47
C PRO A 300 -1.22 0.00 4.82
N ALA A 301 -1.20 -0.10 3.48
CA ALA A 301 -0.03 -0.56 2.73
C ALA A 301 1.07 0.50 2.66
N ILE A 302 0.71 1.79 2.51
CA ILE A 302 1.67 2.91 2.59
C ILE A 302 2.29 2.93 3.99
N PHE A 303 1.44 2.92 5.01
CA PHE A 303 1.87 2.96 6.41
C PHE A 303 2.79 1.79 6.72
N GLY A 304 2.39 0.56 6.38
CA GLY A 304 3.19 -0.64 6.64
C GLY A 304 4.53 -0.63 5.90
N THR A 305 4.58 -0.19 4.64
CA THR A 305 5.84 -0.01 3.91
C THR A 305 6.77 1.00 4.58
N VAL A 306 6.27 2.19 4.92
CA VAL A 306 7.09 3.25 5.54
C VAL A 306 7.55 2.82 6.93
N PHE A 307 6.64 2.32 7.77
CA PHE A 307 6.95 1.90 9.13
C PHE A 307 8.00 0.77 9.15
N MET A 308 7.83 -0.24 8.29
CA MET A 308 8.78 -1.36 8.18
C MET A 308 10.16 -0.87 7.74
N VAL A 309 10.24 0.01 6.73
CA VAL A 309 11.51 0.57 6.24
C VAL A 309 12.20 1.42 7.30
N MET A 310 11.44 2.21 8.07
CA MET A 310 11.96 3.01 9.18
C MET A 310 12.48 2.10 10.31
N LEU A 311 11.74 1.05 10.68
CA LEU A 311 12.18 0.08 11.68
C LEU A 311 13.46 -0.64 11.23
N MET A 312 13.52 -1.07 9.97
CA MET A 312 14.70 -1.67 9.38
C MET A 312 15.89 -0.71 9.39
N ALA A 313 15.69 0.56 9.02
CA ALA A 313 16.71 1.61 9.03
C ALA A 313 17.30 1.82 10.44
N VAL A 314 16.45 1.88 11.47
CA VAL A 314 16.85 2.02 12.88
C VAL A 314 17.67 0.83 13.36
N ILE A 315 17.41 -0.36 12.83
CA ILE A 315 18.16 -1.58 13.18
C ILE A 315 19.46 -1.64 12.37
N VAL A 316 19.41 -1.58 11.04
CA VAL A 316 20.56 -1.84 10.17
C VAL A 316 21.67 -0.79 10.33
N MET A 317 21.32 0.47 10.60
CA MET A 317 22.29 1.55 10.67
C MET A 317 23.28 1.36 11.84
N PRO A 318 22.85 1.20 13.11
CA PRO A 318 23.77 0.92 14.21
C PRO A 318 24.62 -0.34 13.99
N PHE A 319 23.99 -1.46 13.61
CA PHE A 319 24.71 -2.72 13.43
C PHE A 319 25.74 -2.65 12.28
N GLY A 320 25.36 -2.06 11.14
CA GLY A 320 26.24 -1.90 9.99
C GLY A 320 27.41 -0.95 10.27
N VAL A 321 27.15 0.17 10.93
CA VAL A 321 28.17 1.16 11.29
C VAL A 321 29.14 0.59 12.32
N ILE A 322 28.65 -0.06 13.36
CA ILE A 322 29.50 -0.70 14.39
C ILE A 322 30.38 -1.77 13.75
N ALA A 323 29.81 -2.62 12.89
CA ALA A 323 30.57 -3.65 12.18
C ALA A 323 31.68 -3.05 11.30
N ALA A 324 31.38 -1.99 10.54
CA ALA A 324 32.36 -1.31 9.70
C ALA A 324 33.46 -0.62 10.51
N ILE A 325 33.10 0.09 11.58
CA ILE A 325 34.07 0.71 12.50
C ILE A 325 34.97 -0.34 13.12
N TYR A 326 34.41 -1.46 13.59
CA TYR A 326 35.20 -2.54 14.17
C TYR A 326 36.18 -3.11 13.15
N LEU A 327 35.71 -3.46 11.95
CA LEU A 327 36.53 -4.05 10.89
C LEU A 327 37.61 -3.10 10.37
N HIS A 328 37.35 -1.79 10.36
CA HIS A 328 38.29 -0.80 9.84
C HIS A 328 39.27 -0.26 10.90
N GLU A 329 38.78 0.12 12.08
CA GLU A 329 39.57 0.85 13.09
C GLU A 329 40.16 -0.07 14.16
N TYR A 330 39.50 -1.17 14.52
CA TYR A 330 39.91 -2.02 15.65
C TYR A 330 40.48 -3.37 15.25
N ALA A 331 39.97 -3.96 14.18
CA ALA A 331 40.32 -5.32 13.81
C ALA A 331 41.74 -5.40 13.23
N LYS A 332 42.54 -6.33 13.76
CA LYS A 332 43.89 -6.60 13.23
C LYS A 332 43.76 -7.32 11.88
N LYS A 333 44.56 -6.91 10.90
CA LYS A 333 44.63 -7.60 9.61
C LYS A 333 45.03 -9.06 9.84
N GLY A 334 44.13 -9.99 9.54
CA GLY A 334 44.35 -11.42 9.75
C GLY A 334 43.37 -12.30 8.98
N PRO A 335 43.47 -13.63 9.13
CA PRO A 335 42.59 -14.58 8.44
C PRO A 335 41.12 -14.39 8.84
N VAL A 336 40.85 -14.12 10.12
CA VAL A 336 39.48 -13.90 10.64
C VAL A 336 38.82 -12.67 9.99
N THR A 337 39.52 -11.53 9.96
CA THR A 337 38.98 -10.31 9.33
C THR A 337 38.77 -10.47 7.84
N LYS A 338 39.67 -11.20 7.16
CA LYS A 338 39.52 -11.52 5.73
C LYS A 338 38.29 -12.40 5.50
N MET A 339 38.06 -13.41 6.35
CA MET A 339 36.90 -14.29 6.28
C MET A 339 35.58 -13.52 6.50
N ILE A 340 35.52 -12.64 7.50
CA ILE A 340 34.34 -11.79 7.75
C ILE A 340 34.05 -10.91 6.53
N ARG A 341 35.07 -10.27 5.95
CA ARG A 341 34.90 -9.42 4.76
C ARG A 341 34.37 -10.22 3.55
N ILE A 342 34.88 -11.42 3.34
CA ILE A 342 34.38 -12.33 2.30
C ILE A 342 32.91 -12.70 2.58
N ALA A 343 32.56 -13.01 3.83
CA ALA A 343 31.18 -13.32 4.21
C ALA A 343 30.22 -12.15 3.94
N VAL A 344 30.61 -10.92 4.30
CA VAL A 344 29.81 -9.70 4.03
C VAL A 344 29.59 -9.52 2.53
N ILE A 345 30.62 -9.69 1.71
CA ILE A 345 30.49 -9.58 0.24
C ILE A 345 29.59 -10.69 -0.31
N ASN A 346 29.73 -11.93 0.20
CA ASN A 346 28.91 -13.06 -0.24
C ASN A 346 27.44 -12.91 0.15
N LEU A 347 27.14 -12.29 1.32
CA LEU A 347 25.76 -11.99 1.73
C LEU A 347 25.03 -11.11 0.70
N ALA A 348 25.73 -10.17 0.06
CA ALA A 348 25.13 -9.34 -0.97
C ALA A 348 24.67 -10.13 -2.21
N GLY A 349 25.26 -11.31 -2.46
CA GLY A 349 24.93 -12.20 -3.58
C GLY A 349 23.84 -13.24 -3.30
N VAL A 350 23.34 -13.33 -2.07
CA VAL A 350 22.29 -14.29 -1.70
C VAL A 350 20.92 -13.82 -2.23
N PRO A 351 20.12 -14.68 -2.90
CA PRO A 351 18.78 -14.33 -3.34
C PRO A 351 17.86 -13.93 -2.19
N SER A 352 17.00 -12.92 -2.38
CA SER A 352 16.17 -12.37 -1.29
C SER A 352 15.20 -13.37 -0.67
N ILE A 353 14.70 -14.35 -1.43
CA ILE A 353 13.83 -15.41 -0.90
C ILE A 353 14.50 -16.29 0.15
N VAL A 354 15.82 -16.49 0.05
CA VAL A 354 16.59 -17.29 1.02
C VAL A 354 16.61 -16.58 2.37
N TYR A 355 16.71 -15.25 2.38
CA TYR A 355 16.57 -14.46 3.61
C TYR A 355 15.16 -14.58 4.20
N GLY A 356 14.11 -14.64 3.37
CA GLY A 356 12.74 -14.88 3.84
C GLY A 356 12.57 -16.21 4.54
N VAL A 357 13.06 -17.31 3.94
CA VAL A 357 13.03 -18.64 4.55
C VAL A 357 13.86 -18.69 5.83
N PHE A 358 15.05 -18.06 5.83
CA PHE A 358 15.87 -17.91 7.02
C PHE A 358 15.13 -17.13 8.12
N GLY A 359 14.51 -16.00 7.78
CA GLY A 359 13.76 -15.19 8.74
C GLY A 359 12.58 -15.95 9.33
N LEU A 360 11.85 -16.71 8.52
CA LEU A 360 10.76 -17.55 9.02
C LEU A 360 11.27 -18.65 9.97
N GLY A 361 12.30 -19.39 9.57
CA GLY A 361 12.83 -20.48 10.39
C GLY A 361 13.53 -20.00 11.67
N PHE A 362 14.41 -19.02 11.54
CA PHE A 362 15.23 -18.53 12.64
C PHE A 362 14.53 -17.46 13.48
N PHE A 363 14.01 -16.40 12.88
CA PHE A 363 13.41 -15.31 13.65
C PHE A 363 12.02 -15.66 14.17
N VAL A 364 11.13 -16.18 13.31
CA VAL A 364 9.75 -16.47 13.72
C VAL A 364 9.70 -17.73 14.59
N TYR A 365 10.06 -18.89 14.03
CA TYR A 365 9.84 -20.16 14.73
C TYR A 365 10.84 -20.43 15.85
N MET A 366 12.13 -20.23 15.62
CA MET A 366 13.13 -20.50 16.66
C MET A 366 13.18 -19.40 17.71
N PHE A 367 13.49 -18.17 17.33
CA PHE A 367 13.70 -17.08 18.27
C PHE A 367 12.38 -16.57 18.86
N GLY A 368 11.40 -16.22 18.02
CA GLY A 368 10.07 -15.78 18.44
C GLY A 368 9.32 -16.83 19.24
N GLY A 369 9.35 -18.09 18.79
CA GLY A 369 8.77 -19.21 19.55
C GLY A 369 9.44 -19.42 20.91
N THR A 370 10.76 -19.24 21.03
CA THR A 370 11.46 -19.30 22.32
C THR A 370 11.11 -18.12 23.21
N LEU A 371 10.97 -16.90 22.64
CA LEU A 371 10.53 -15.73 23.39
C LEU A 371 9.13 -15.92 23.97
N ASP A 372 8.21 -16.51 23.21
CA ASP A 372 6.86 -16.77 23.72
C ASP A 372 6.86 -17.80 24.84
N GLN A 373 7.68 -18.85 24.75
CA GLN A 373 7.82 -19.82 25.83
C GLN A 373 8.39 -19.21 27.13
N LEU A 374 9.31 -18.25 26.99
CA LEU A 374 10.00 -17.65 28.15
C LEU A 374 9.26 -16.46 28.75
N PHE A 375 8.61 -15.64 27.92
CA PHE A 375 8.08 -14.33 28.32
C PHE A 375 6.57 -14.16 28.09
N TYR A 376 5.96 -14.98 27.24
CA TYR A 376 4.51 -14.90 26.94
C TYR A 376 3.82 -16.28 26.98
N PRO A 377 4.10 -17.15 27.98
CA PRO A 377 3.52 -18.50 28.02
C PRO A 377 1.99 -18.49 28.10
N GLU A 378 1.40 -17.43 28.65
CA GLU A 378 -0.05 -17.22 28.74
C GLU A 378 -0.74 -17.02 27.39
N ALA A 379 -0.03 -16.58 26.36
CA ALA A 379 -0.58 -16.35 25.02
C ALA A 379 -0.69 -17.65 24.19
N LEU A 380 0.02 -18.71 24.58
CA LEU A 380 0.03 -19.97 23.85
C LEU A 380 -1.34 -20.67 23.93
N PRO A 381 -1.83 -21.27 22.82
CA PRO A 381 -1.11 -21.69 21.61
C PRO A 381 -1.07 -20.66 20.47
N THR A 382 -1.57 -19.44 20.67
CA THR A 382 -1.52 -18.33 19.71
C THR A 382 -0.29 -17.46 19.99
N PRO A 383 0.88 -17.77 19.40
CA PRO A 383 2.13 -17.10 19.73
C PRO A 383 2.07 -15.59 19.44
N THR A 384 2.71 -14.80 20.30
CA THR A 384 2.87 -13.35 20.11
C THR A 384 3.99 -13.13 19.08
N PHE A 385 5.21 -13.51 19.45
CA PHE A 385 6.42 -13.33 18.64
C PHE A 385 6.77 -14.54 17.78
N GLY A 386 6.27 -15.73 18.10
CA GLY A 386 6.35 -16.94 17.27
C GLY A 386 5.43 -16.91 16.05
N SER A 387 4.91 -15.73 15.68
CA SER A 387 4.10 -15.49 14.50
C SER A 387 4.76 -14.49 13.54
N PRO A 388 4.51 -14.55 12.23
CA PRO A 388 5.00 -13.56 11.28
C PRO A 388 4.50 -12.15 11.63
N GLY A 389 5.38 -11.15 11.57
CA GLY A 389 5.10 -9.78 12.02
C GLY A 389 6.12 -8.76 11.51
N VAL A 390 5.86 -7.47 11.76
CA VAL A 390 6.67 -6.38 11.22
C VAL A 390 8.10 -6.35 11.76
N LEU A 391 8.32 -6.78 13.00
CA LEU A 391 9.66 -6.92 13.58
C LEU A 391 10.55 -7.88 12.78
N TRP A 392 10.03 -9.06 12.48
CA TRP A 392 10.77 -10.11 11.78
C TRP A 392 11.03 -9.74 10.33
N SER A 393 10.07 -9.09 9.69
CA SER A 393 10.25 -8.44 8.38
C SER A 393 11.40 -7.44 8.39
N ALA A 394 11.40 -6.51 9.35
CA ALA A 394 12.44 -5.49 9.46
C ALA A 394 13.83 -6.09 9.75
N LEU A 395 13.93 -7.08 10.64
CA LEU A 395 15.18 -7.79 10.93
C LEU A 395 15.70 -8.58 9.72
N THR A 396 14.80 -9.24 8.98
CA THR A 396 15.15 -9.99 7.77
C THR A 396 15.71 -9.05 6.70
N LEU A 397 15.05 -7.92 6.46
CA LEU A 397 15.55 -6.91 5.52
C LEU A 397 16.80 -6.19 6.02
N ALA A 398 16.96 -6.02 7.34
CA ALA A 398 18.17 -5.46 7.92
C ALA A 398 19.37 -6.34 7.58
N ILE A 399 19.27 -7.68 7.72
CA ILE A 399 20.35 -8.60 7.31
C ILE A 399 20.61 -8.50 5.80
N LEU A 400 19.56 -8.48 4.98
CA LEU A 400 19.69 -8.40 3.52
C LEU A 400 20.40 -7.12 3.07
N THR A 401 20.17 -6.00 3.76
CA THR A 401 20.74 -4.68 3.42
C THR A 401 22.02 -4.35 4.19
N LEU A 402 22.36 -5.11 5.24
CA LEU A 402 23.54 -4.91 6.08
C LEU A 402 24.86 -4.77 5.29
N PRO A 403 25.15 -5.59 4.25
CA PRO A 403 26.39 -5.46 3.50
C PRO A 403 26.58 -4.09 2.85
N VAL A 404 25.48 -3.47 2.39
CA VAL A 404 25.51 -2.16 1.73
C VAL A 404 25.95 -1.08 2.72
N VAL A 405 25.43 -1.11 3.94
CA VAL A 405 25.77 -0.17 5.02
C VAL A 405 27.22 -0.36 5.46
N ILE A 406 27.67 -1.62 5.62
CA ILE A 406 29.05 -1.93 6.03
C ILE A 406 30.04 -1.40 5.00
N VAL A 407 29.87 -1.74 3.72
CA VAL A 407 30.80 -1.34 2.66
C VAL A 407 30.85 0.17 2.50
N SER A 408 29.69 0.84 2.46
CA SER A 408 29.62 2.30 2.35
C SER A 408 30.31 3.00 3.52
N THR A 409 30.17 2.46 4.73
CA THR A 409 30.82 3.00 5.93
C THR A 409 32.33 2.76 5.92
N GLU A 410 32.80 1.56 5.56
CA GLU A 410 34.24 1.27 5.40
C GLU A 410 34.89 2.16 4.33
N GLU A 411 34.20 2.41 3.22
CA GLU A 411 34.67 3.33 2.18
C GLU A 411 34.78 4.76 2.68
N GLY A 412 33.84 5.21 3.52
CA GLY A 412 33.92 6.51 4.19
C GLY A 412 35.13 6.62 5.11
N LEU A 413 35.32 5.62 5.99
CA LEU A 413 36.42 5.58 6.95
C LEU A 413 37.79 5.56 6.26
N SER A 414 37.91 4.83 5.14
CA SER A 414 39.16 4.71 4.39
C SER A 414 39.60 6.00 3.69
N ARG A 415 38.68 6.95 3.43
CA ARG A 415 38.99 8.26 2.84
C ARG A 415 39.61 9.23 3.84
N ILE A 416 39.45 9.00 5.14
CA ILE A 416 39.98 9.88 6.19
C ILE A 416 41.51 9.69 6.26
N PRO A 417 42.33 10.75 6.13
CA PRO A 417 43.78 10.64 6.23
C PRO A 417 44.27 10.09 7.57
N SER A 418 45.36 9.32 7.57
CA SER A 418 45.98 8.82 8.80
C SER A 418 46.55 9.94 9.68
N SER A 419 46.96 11.07 9.08
CA SER A 419 47.48 12.25 9.77
C SER A 419 46.48 12.85 10.76
N VAL A 420 45.18 12.86 10.42
CA VAL A 420 44.11 13.34 11.31
C VAL A 420 44.03 12.49 12.58
N ARG A 421 44.14 11.17 12.43
CA ARG A 421 44.14 10.22 13.57
C ARG A 421 45.38 10.44 14.45
N GLN A 422 46.55 10.53 13.82
CA GLN A 422 47.82 10.73 14.54
C GLN A 422 47.87 12.09 15.23
N GLY A 423 47.36 13.16 14.61
CA GLY A 423 47.29 14.49 15.19
C GLY A 423 46.39 14.54 16.43
N SER A 424 45.22 13.91 16.38
CA SER A 424 44.33 13.78 17.54
C SER A 424 45.01 13.04 18.71
N LEU A 425 45.64 11.89 18.43
CA LEU A 425 46.38 11.13 19.44
C LEU A 425 47.57 11.91 20.01
N ALA A 426 48.27 12.70 19.20
CA ALA A 426 49.39 13.54 19.63
C ALA A 426 48.97 14.69 20.56
N LEU A 427 47.71 15.15 20.47
CA LEU A 427 47.11 16.12 21.39
C LEU A 427 46.62 15.46 22.70
N GLY A 428 46.91 14.18 22.91
CA GLY A 428 46.54 13.43 24.11
C GLY A 428 45.12 12.86 24.09
N ALA A 429 44.40 12.93 22.96
CA ALA A 429 43.09 12.30 22.84
C ALA A 429 43.22 10.78 22.82
N THR A 430 42.28 10.09 23.46
CA THR A 430 42.17 8.63 23.38
C THR A 430 41.68 8.19 21.99
N LYS A 431 41.87 6.90 21.67
CA LYS A 431 41.34 6.30 20.43
C LYS A 431 39.82 6.42 20.35
N ALA A 432 39.12 6.27 21.49
CA ALA A 432 37.67 6.43 21.56
C ALA A 432 37.26 7.89 21.31
N GLU A 433 37.93 8.87 21.93
CA GLU A 433 37.65 10.29 21.68
C GLU A 433 37.92 10.69 20.23
N THR A 434 39.02 10.21 19.65
CA THR A 434 39.34 10.42 18.23
C THR A 434 38.24 9.84 17.33
N LEU A 435 37.76 8.64 17.64
CA LEU A 435 36.69 7.99 16.90
C LEU A 435 35.38 8.80 16.96
N TRP A 436 34.91 9.12 18.16
CA TRP A 436 33.62 9.77 18.38
C TRP A 436 33.58 11.23 17.93
N ARG A 437 34.68 11.98 18.14
CA ARG A 437 34.70 13.42 17.88
C ARG A 437 35.17 13.80 16.48
N ILE A 438 35.91 12.91 15.80
CA ILE A 438 36.53 13.24 14.51
C ILE A 438 36.13 12.23 13.44
N ILE A 439 36.45 10.95 13.64
CA ILE A 439 36.31 9.93 12.58
C ILE A 439 34.83 9.70 12.21
N ILE A 440 33.96 9.45 13.20
CA ILE A 440 32.53 9.20 12.97
C ILE A 440 31.85 10.41 12.29
N PRO A 441 32.03 11.65 12.77
CA PRO A 441 31.53 12.84 12.09
C PRO A 441 32.00 12.96 10.63
N MET A 442 33.29 12.77 10.36
CA MET A 442 33.85 12.85 8.99
C MET A 442 33.33 11.72 8.08
N ALA A 443 33.06 10.53 8.62
CA ALA A 443 32.51 9.41 7.85
C ALA A 443 30.97 9.48 7.68
N SER A 444 30.28 10.40 8.39
CA SER A 444 28.82 10.47 8.39
C SER A 444 28.15 10.62 7.03
N PRO A 445 28.70 11.36 6.04
CA PRO A 445 28.09 11.42 4.71
C PRO A 445 28.10 10.07 3.97
N ALA A 446 29.13 9.25 4.21
CA ALA A 446 29.25 7.91 3.63
C ALA A 446 28.32 6.91 4.33
N MET A 447 28.20 6.97 5.66
CA MET A 447 27.24 6.18 6.44
C MET A 447 25.79 6.46 5.97
N MET A 448 25.45 7.74 5.80
CA MET A 448 24.14 8.14 5.28
C MET A 448 23.90 7.67 3.85
N THR A 449 24.94 7.63 3.01
CA THR A 449 24.81 7.07 1.65
C THR A 449 24.51 5.57 1.70
N GLY A 450 25.17 4.82 2.59
CA GLY A 450 24.83 3.42 2.85
C GLY A 450 23.38 3.24 3.31
N LEU A 451 22.89 4.11 4.20
CA LEU A 451 21.51 4.10 4.67
C LEU A 451 20.51 4.39 3.54
N ILE A 452 20.77 5.40 2.70
CA ILE A 452 19.91 5.73 1.54
C ILE A 452 19.78 4.52 0.61
N LEU A 453 20.89 3.85 0.30
CA LEU A 453 20.88 2.67 -0.56
C LEU A 453 20.16 1.47 0.10
N ALA A 454 20.30 1.30 1.42
CA ALA A 454 19.60 0.26 2.18
C ALA A 454 18.08 0.49 2.18
N VAL A 455 17.63 1.73 2.44
CA VAL A 455 16.22 2.15 2.41
C VAL A 455 15.61 1.92 1.02
N ALA A 456 16.30 2.38 -0.04
CA ALA A 456 15.84 2.21 -1.41
C ALA A 456 15.66 0.72 -1.79
N ARG A 457 16.57 -0.15 -1.34
CA ARG A 457 16.47 -1.59 -1.56
C ARG A 457 15.33 -2.20 -0.76
N ALA A 458 15.29 -1.96 0.55
CA ALA A 458 14.32 -2.58 1.45
C ALA A 458 12.87 -2.27 1.08
N ALA A 459 12.58 -1.02 0.71
CA ALA A 459 11.23 -0.61 0.30
C ALA A 459 10.73 -1.33 -0.95
N GLY A 460 11.64 -1.83 -1.80
CA GLY A 460 11.32 -2.59 -3.01
C GLY A 460 11.34 -4.12 -2.85
N GLU A 461 11.77 -4.65 -1.70
CA GLU A 461 11.82 -6.10 -1.46
C GLU A 461 10.43 -6.62 -1.05
N VAL A 462 9.95 -7.67 -1.70
CA VAL A 462 8.62 -8.27 -1.43
C VAL A 462 8.73 -9.76 -1.12
N ALA A 463 9.55 -10.50 -1.87
CA ALA A 463 9.70 -11.95 -1.75
C ALA A 463 9.97 -12.43 -0.31
N PRO A 464 10.93 -11.88 0.45
CA PRO A 464 11.12 -12.32 1.83
C PRO A 464 9.92 -11.98 2.72
N LEU A 465 9.31 -10.81 2.52
CA LEU A 465 8.23 -10.29 3.37
C LEU A 465 6.96 -11.15 3.34
N MET A 466 6.70 -11.80 2.21
CA MET A 466 5.58 -12.74 2.05
C MET A 466 5.64 -13.93 3.01
N LEU A 467 6.84 -14.29 3.50
CA LEU A 467 7.03 -15.38 4.46
C LEU A 467 7.02 -14.93 5.92
N VAL A 468 7.45 -13.69 6.18
CA VAL A 468 7.81 -13.25 7.55
C VAL A 468 6.91 -12.19 8.15
N GLY A 469 5.93 -11.63 7.42
CA GLY A 469 4.91 -10.78 8.08
C GLY A 469 3.85 -10.10 7.22
N VAL A 470 4.02 -10.02 5.90
CA VAL A 470 3.07 -9.29 5.06
C VAL A 470 1.79 -10.08 4.80
N VAL A 471 0.65 -9.40 4.83
CA VAL A 471 -0.67 -9.97 4.56
C VAL A 471 -1.47 -9.16 3.54
N LYS A 472 -2.50 -9.80 2.97
CA LYS A 472 -3.45 -9.18 2.03
C LYS A 472 -4.27 -8.07 2.67
N LEU A 473 -4.73 -8.28 3.90
CA LEU A 473 -5.53 -7.33 4.65
C LEU A 473 -5.07 -7.35 6.11
N ALA A 474 -4.68 -6.19 6.64
CA ALA A 474 -4.35 -6.01 8.04
C ALA A 474 -5.46 -5.18 8.69
N PRO A 475 -6.29 -5.77 9.58
CA PRO A 475 -7.42 -5.05 10.20
C PRO A 475 -6.98 -3.99 11.21
N THR A 476 -5.76 -4.11 11.74
CA THR A 476 -5.17 -3.15 12.68
C THR A 476 -3.78 -2.77 12.24
N LEU A 477 -3.40 -1.52 12.50
CA LEU A 477 -2.07 -1.00 12.19
C LEU A 477 -1.07 -1.40 13.29
N PRO A 478 0.23 -1.50 12.97
CA PRO A 478 1.29 -1.66 13.97
C PRO A 478 1.43 -0.50 14.97
N ILE A 479 0.75 0.62 14.76
CA ILE A 479 0.65 1.72 15.72
C ILE A 479 -0.82 2.01 15.98
N ASP A 480 -1.20 2.06 17.25
CA ASP A 480 -2.53 2.45 17.70
C ASP A 480 -2.47 3.15 19.08
N MET A 481 -3.64 3.42 19.66
CA MET A 481 -3.75 4.09 20.98
C MET A 481 -3.64 3.12 22.16
N ASN A 482 -3.49 1.82 21.92
CA ASN A 482 -3.38 0.82 22.97
C ASN A 482 -1.91 0.68 23.38
N PHE A 483 -1.60 0.86 24.67
CA PHE A 483 -0.24 0.65 25.20
C PHE A 483 0.27 -0.76 24.82
N PRO A 484 1.51 -0.93 24.30
CA PRO A 484 2.65 0.00 24.27
C PRO A 484 2.69 0.97 23.08
N PHE A 485 1.57 1.19 22.40
CA PHE A 485 1.35 2.05 21.22
C PHE A 485 2.03 1.57 19.94
N VAL A 486 3.15 0.86 20.05
CA VAL A 486 3.90 0.27 18.95
C VAL A 486 3.90 -1.25 19.10
N HIS A 487 3.21 -1.91 18.18
CA HIS A 487 2.94 -3.35 18.17
C HIS A 487 3.80 -4.01 17.09
N LEU A 488 5.01 -4.41 17.47
CA LEU A 488 6.03 -4.92 16.56
C LEU A 488 5.76 -6.37 16.08
N GLU A 489 4.90 -7.08 16.81
CA GLU A 489 4.44 -8.43 16.52
C GLU A 489 3.35 -8.48 15.45
N ARG A 490 2.67 -7.35 15.17
CA ARG A 490 1.56 -7.32 14.22
C ARG A 490 2.00 -7.54 12.78
N LYS A 491 1.12 -8.19 12.03
CA LYS A 491 1.19 -8.28 10.57
C LYS A 491 0.85 -6.92 9.95
N PHE A 492 1.30 -6.70 8.72
CA PHE A 492 1.14 -5.41 8.05
C PHE A 492 0.92 -5.59 6.55
N MET A 493 0.40 -4.56 5.89
CA MET A 493 0.30 -4.50 4.44
C MET A 493 1.54 -3.81 3.86
N HIS A 494 1.93 -4.18 2.64
CA HIS A 494 3.08 -3.59 1.95
C HIS A 494 2.70 -3.25 0.52
N LEU A 495 3.04 -2.05 0.04
CA LEU A 495 2.71 -1.60 -1.32
C LEU A 495 3.21 -2.56 -2.41
N GLY A 496 4.42 -3.09 -2.26
CA GLY A 496 4.97 -4.08 -3.20
C GLY A 496 4.19 -5.40 -3.22
N PHE A 497 3.61 -5.81 -2.09
CA PHE A 497 2.75 -7.00 -2.05
C PHE A 497 1.36 -6.70 -2.59
N HIS A 498 0.82 -5.50 -2.35
CA HIS A 498 -0.42 -5.05 -2.94
C HIS A 498 -0.38 -5.10 -4.48
N ILE A 499 0.73 -4.64 -5.08
CA ILE A 499 0.96 -4.75 -6.53
C ILE A 499 0.91 -6.22 -7.00
N TYR A 500 1.51 -7.13 -6.24
CA TYR A 500 1.52 -8.56 -6.56
C TYR A 500 0.13 -9.20 -6.42
N ASP A 501 -0.57 -8.94 -5.31
CA ASP A 501 -1.91 -9.46 -5.03
C ASP A 501 -2.92 -8.99 -6.10
N VAL A 502 -2.98 -7.69 -6.35
CA VAL A 502 -3.89 -7.12 -7.34
C VAL A 502 -3.53 -7.57 -8.76
N GLY A 503 -2.24 -7.63 -9.10
CA GLY A 503 -1.79 -7.98 -10.45
C GLY A 503 -1.90 -9.46 -10.81
N PHE A 504 -1.83 -10.38 -9.85
CA PHE A 504 -1.78 -11.82 -10.10
C PHE A 504 -2.87 -12.65 -9.43
N GLN A 505 -3.52 -12.14 -8.37
CA GLN A 505 -4.52 -12.88 -7.59
C GLN A 505 -5.93 -12.28 -7.70
N SER A 506 -6.10 -11.11 -8.33
CA SER A 506 -7.42 -10.52 -8.54
C SER A 506 -8.23 -11.31 -9.57
N PRO A 507 -9.51 -11.63 -9.27
CA PRO A 507 -10.42 -12.27 -10.23
C PRO A 507 -10.83 -11.34 -11.38
N ASN A 508 -10.72 -10.02 -11.19
CA ASN A 508 -11.10 -9.01 -12.19
C ASN A 508 -9.86 -8.28 -12.71
N VAL A 509 -9.29 -8.80 -13.80
CA VAL A 509 -8.04 -8.28 -14.40
C VAL A 509 -8.22 -6.86 -14.92
N GLU A 510 -9.38 -6.54 -15.49
CA GLU A 510 -9.63 -5.22 -16.08
C GLU A 510 -9.70 -4.14 -15.01
N ALA A 511 -10.39 -4.39 -13.89
CA ALA A 511 -10.41 -3.48 -12.74
C ALA A 511 -9.03 -3.36 -12.06
N ALA A 512 -8.28 -4.46 -11.98
CA ALA A 512 -6.99 -4.51 -11.30
C ALA A 512 -5.86 -3.76 -12.04
N ARG A 513 -5.88 -3.74 -13.38
CA ARG A 513 -4.77 -3.24 -14.19
C ARG A 513 -4.36 -1.79 -13.88
N PRO A 514 -5.26 -0.78 -13.81
CA PRO A 514 -4.84 0.58 -13.46
C PRO A 514 -4.38 0.71 -12.02
N LEU A 515 -4.96 -0.06 -11.10
CA LEU A 515 -4.56 -0.06 -9.69
C LEU A 515 -3.12 -0.56 -9.51
N VAL A 516 -2.69 -1.54 -10.33
CA VAL A 516 -1.28 -1.97 -10.40
C VAL A 516 -0.39 -0.78 -10.78
N TYR A 517 -0.75 0.00 -11.80
CA TYR A 517 0.01 1.18 -12.19
C TYR A 517 -0.02 2.29 -11.13
N ALA A 518 -1.18 2.59 -10.56
CA ALA A 518 -1.35 3.60 -9.52
C ALA A 518 -0.54 3.26 -8.25
N THR A 519 -0.65 2.01 -7.78
CA THR A 519 0.13 1.51 -6.63
C THR A 519 1.63 1.49 -6.94
N SER A 520 2.03 1.13 -8.16
CA SER A 520 3.45 1.15 -8.57
C SER A 520 4.01 2.57 -8.58
N PHE A 521 3.26 3.53 -9.12
CA PHE A 521 3.63 4.95 -9.09
C PHE A 521 3.75 5.45 -7.66
N LEU A 522 2.80 5.08 -6.80
CA LEU A 522 2.80 5.45 -5.38
C LEU A 522 4.00 4.85 -4.65
N LEU A 523 4.32 3.56 -4.84
CA LEU A 523 5.49 2.92 -4.26
C LEU A 523 6.78 3.66 -4.65
N VAL A 524 6.97 3.96 -5.93
CA VAL A 524 8.13 4.73 -6.37
C VAL A 524 8.15 6.12 -5.73
N SER A 525 7.00 6.79 -5.67
CA SER A 525 6.87 8.12 -5.06
C SER A 525 7.24 8.10 -3.57
N VAL A 526 6.80 7.08 -2.83
CA VAL A 526 7.17 6.85 -1.43
C VAL A 526 8.67 6.61 -1.29
N ILE A 527 9.27 5.75 -2.13
CA ILE A 527 10.72 5.50 -2.14
C ILE A 527 11.50 6.79 -2.40
N VAL A 528 11.07 7.58 -3.39
CA VAL A 528 11.69 8.88 -3.70
C VAL A 528 11.55 9.83 -2.52
N ALA A 529 10.39 9.93 -1.88
CA ALA A 529 10.17 10.78 -0.72
C ALA A 529 11.08 10.39 0.47
N LEU A 530 11.18 9.10 0.77
CA LEU A 530 12.07 8.58 1.82
C LEU A 530 13.54 8.88 1.51
N ASN A 531 13.97 8.66 0.27
CA ASN A 531 15.34 8.92 -0.16
C ASN A 531 15.67 10.43 -0.17
N LEU A 532 14.75 11.29 -0.61
CA LEU A 532 14.92 12.74 -0.56
C LEU A 532 15.06 13.23 0.88
N THR A 533 14.27 12.68 1.80
CA THR A 533 14.37 12.97 3.24
C THR A 533 15.76 12.58 3.76
N ALA A 534 16.23 11.37 3.45
CA ALA A 534 17.55 10.91 3.87
C ALA A 534 18.71 11.70 3.21
N ILE A 535 18.56 12.15 1.96
CA ILE A 535 19.51 13.04 1.28
C ILE A 535 19.54 14.42 1.95
N GLY A 536 18.39 14.97 2.35
CA GLY A 536 18.29 16.21 3.09
C GLY A 536 19.09 16.15 4.41
N VAL A 537 18.90 15.07 5.18
CA VAL A 537 19.67 14.82 6.40
C VAL A 537 21.17 14.69 6.10
N ARG A 538 21.55 13.97 5.04
CA ARG A 538 22.96 13.83 4.64
C ARG A 538 23.60 15.17 4.29
N ASN A 539 22.91 16.02 3.53
CA ASN A 539 23.43 17.32 3.11
C ASN A 539 23.64 18.23 4.32
N HIS A 540 22.68 18.25 5.26
CA HIS A 540 22.82 18.98 6.52
C HIS A 540 24.04 18.52 7.33
N LEU A 541 24.23 17.20 7.48
CA LEU A 541 25.41 16.66 8.18
C LEU A 541 26.73 17.01 7.48
N ARG A 542 26.75 16.95 6.15
CA ARG A 542 27.94 17.31 5.36
C ARG A 542 28.31 18.79 5.54
N GLU A 543 27.35 19.69 5.51
CA GLU A 543 27.59 21.12 5.73
C GLU A 543 28.09 21.38 7.15
N LYS A 544 27.48 20.75 8.15
CA LYS A 544 27.87 20.87 9.56
C LYS A 544 29.32 20.46 9.82
N TYR A 545 29.81 19.43 9.14
CA TYR A 545 31.17 18.89 9.33
C TYR A 545 32.17 19.32 8.26
N ARG A 546 31.81 20.25 7.37
CA ARG A 546 32.71 20.75 6.32
C ARG A 546 34.02 21.32 6.88
N SER A 547 33.99 21.88 8.10
CA SER A 547 35.17 22.41 8.77
C SER A 547 36.17 21.35 9.23
N LEU A 548 35.81 20.06 9.21
CA LEU A 548 36.71 18.95 9.56
C LEU A 548 37.43 18.37 8.33
N GLU A 549 36.99 18.73 7.11
CA GLU A 549 37.62 18.30 5.84
C GLU A 549 38.85 19.14 5.45
N HIS A 550 39.01 20.32 6.06
CA HIS A 550 40.12 21.25 5.87
C HIS A 550 40.94 21.35 7.15
#